data_AF-X0SXW2-F1
#
_entry.id   AF-X0SXW2-F1
#
_cell.length_a   1.000
_cell.length_b   1.000
_cell.length_c   1.000
_cell.angle_alpha   90.00
_cell.angle_beta   90.00
_cell.angle_gamma   90.00
#
_symmetry.space_group_name_H-M   'P 1'
#
loop_
_entity.id
_entity.type
_entity.pdbx_description
1 polymer ?
#
loop_
_entity_poly.entity_id
_entity_poly.type
_entity_poly.pdbx_seq_one_letter_code
_entity_poly.pdbx_strand_id
1 'polypeptide(L)'
;FFFSVASGGGGGTSDDITNASNVSGVTVTDALDDLDSRELDNIIKVNQGNVATTLGGIIDSSKEYFIDGLVDMGTTQITVPPTGITLRGYSFDISGLISSEDNYTMFISESIAIGSGNILGVDYYISVTGASSKVYEIYDATGFNAFEFTRVNYIDCTSLGDIYDYRQGLENGTGRFGGSPSLTLNGVWLGGYRITTSIIRNMSDTTTDAIFKEGTLFQMNSRFLTDVNVDLGDLQPFCDFQDINFPIPSLLQVKGAIFTRGGLFNANDTNIFTNLLPSDLPCDWDNNLGLGNTFVGGTLNNNTEVETVIVTQGVAVDLEGVFGSLDLQHF
;
A
#
# COMPACT_ATOMS: atom_id res chain seq x y z
N PHE A 1 -5.72 -100.11 3.42
CA PHE A 1 -5.60 -98.97 4.35
C PHE A 1 -4.86 -97.85 3.63
N PHE A 2 -5.59 -96.76 3.39
CA PHE A 2 -5.23 -95.37 3.09
C PHE A 2 -4.32 -94.96 1.91
N PHE A 3 -4.84 -93.90 1.28
CA PHE A 3 -4.45 -93.12 0.10
C PHE A 3 -3.19 -92.25 0.25
N SER A 4 -2.54 -92.02 -0.90
CA SER A 4 -2.01 -90.76 -1.46
C SER A 4 -2.10 -89.47 -0.61
N VAL A 5 -0.96 -88.77 -0.48
CA VAL A 5 -0.89 -87.32 -0.17
C VAL A 5 0.07 -86.63 -1.16
N ALA A 6 -0.42 -85.52 -1.72
CA ALA A 6 0.17 -84.71 -2.75
C ALA A 6 1.31 -83.79 -2.26
N SER A 7 2.11 -83.35 -3.22
CA SER A 7 3.16 -82.34 -3.11
C SER A 7 2.62 -80.96 -2.71
N GLY A 8 3.16 -80.39 -1.63
CA GLY A 8 2.92 -79.01 -1.22
C GLY A 8 4.21 -78.22 -1.06
N GLY A 9 4.32 -77.14 -1.83
CA GLY A 9 4.81 -75.82 -1.41
C GLY A 9 6.27 -75.65 -0.98
N GLY A 10 7.04 -74.91 -1.79
CA GLY A 10 8.36 -74.42 -1.37
C GLY A 10 9.09 -73.56 -2.41
N GLY A 11 8.37 -72.73 -3.16
CA GLY A 11 8.97 -71.73 -4.04
C GLY A 11 8.57 -70.34 -3.59
N GLY A 12 9.10 -69.89 -2.45
CA GLY A 12 8.95 -68.51 -1.97
C GLY A 12 9.76 -67.60 -2.87
N THR A 13 9.04 -66.87 -3.71
CA THR A 13 9.54 -65.93 -4.70
C THR A 13 10.23 -64.74 -4.02
N SER A 14 11.41 -64.43 -4.53
CA SER A 14 11.95 -63.06 -4.57
C SER A 14 10.93 -62.19 -5.32
N ASP A 15 9.96 -61.63 -4.63
CA ASP A 15 9.01 -60.70 -5.23
C ASP A 15 8.32 -59.88 -4.14
N ASP A 16 9.04 -58.91 -3.56
CA ASP A 16 8.43 -58.06 -2.53
C ASP A 16 8.74 -56.57 -2.66
N ILE A 17 9.22 -56.13 -3.84
CA ILE A 17 9.29 -54.69 -4.17
C ILE A 17 8.80 -54.40 -5.60
N THR A 18 8.78 -55.39 -6.50
CA THR A 18 8.32 -55.22 -7.89
C THR A 18 6.82 -55.31 -8.10
N ASN A 19 6.03 -55.69 -7.08
CA ASN A 19 4.60 -55.96 -7.26
C ASN A 19 3.65 -54.91 -6.62
N ALA A 20 4.19 -53.81 -6.10
CA ALA A 20 3.36 -52.68 -5.65
C ALA A 20 2.94 -51.75 -6.82
N SER A 21 3.51 -51.91 -8.02
CA SER A 21 3.19 -51.09 -9.20
C SER A 21 2.00 -51.62 -10.02
N ASN A 22 1.35 -52.70 -9.60
CA ASN A 22 0.24 -53.33 -10.32
C ASN A 22 -1.08 -53.31 -9.52
N VAL A 23 -1.35 -52.19 -8.83
CA VAL A 23 -2.74 -51.82 -8.53
C VAL A 23 -3.37 -51.40 -9.87
N SER A 24 -4.04 -52.36 -10.50
CA SER A 24 -4.88 -52.28 -11.70
C SER A 24 -5.14 -50.87 -12.25
N GLY A 25 -4.32 -50.47 -13.23
CA GLY A 25 -4.69 -49.45 -14.22
C GLY A 25 -4.16 -48.03 -14.01
N VAL A 26 -3.35 -47.78 -12.97
CA VAL A 26 -2.66 -46.50 -12.79
C VAL A 26 -1.18 -46.72 -13.02
N THR A 27 -0.68 -46.33 -14.19
CA THR A 27 0.75 -46.27 -14.43
C THR A 27 1.37 -45.14 -13.60
N VAL A 28 2.67 -45.23 -13.30
CA VAL A 28 3.39 -44.12 -12.64
C VAL A 28 3.23 -42.82 -13.44
N THR A 29 3.12 -42.92 -14.76
CA THR A 29 2.80 -41.81 -15.66
C THR A 29 1.43 -41.23 -15.39
N ASP A 30 0.38 -42.06 -15.23
CA ASP A 30 -0.97 -41.58 -14.89
C ASP A 30 -1.00 -40.88 -13.52
N ALA A 31 -0.19 -41.32 -12.56
CA ALA A 31 -0.06 -40.67 -11.26
C ALA A 31 0.73 -39.35 -11.31
N LEU A 32 1.68 -39.22 -12.23
CA LEU A 32 2.43 -37.98 -12.46
C LEU A 32 1.60 -36.97 -13.25
N ASP A 33 0.84 -37.42 -14.26
CA ASP A 33 -0.11 -36.59 -15.01
C ASP A 33 -1.25 -36.09 -14.11
N ASP A 34 -1.72 -36.91 -13.16
CA ASP A 34 -2.69 -36.49 -12.13
C ASP A 34 -2.09 -35.47 -11.14
N LEU A 35 -0.78 -35.50 -10.89
CA LEU A 35 -0.09 -34.50 -10.06
C LEU A 35 0.11 -33.16 -10.81
N ASP A 36 0.50 -33.20 -12.09
CA ASP A 36 0.59 -32.01 -12.94
C ASP A 36 -0.80 -31.37 -13.16
N SER A 37 -1.86 -32.17 -13.28
CA SER A 37 -3.24 -31.66 -13.39
C SER A 37 -3.80 -31.02 -12.11
N ARG A 38 -3.09 -31.12 -10.98
CA ARG A 38 -3.44 -30.46 -9.71
C ARG A 38 -2.73 -29.11 -9.54
N GLU A 39 -1.90 -28.70 -10.49
CA GLU A 39 -1.34 -27.36 -10.49
C GLU A 39 -2.45 -26.33 -10.79
N LEU A 40 -2.41 -25.22 -10.06
CA LEU A 40 -3.37 -24.13 -10.27
C LEU A 40 -2.93 -23.32 -11.49
N ASP A 41 -3.56 -23.55 -12.64
CA ASP A 41 -3.23 -22.92 -13.93
C ASP A 41 -3.14 -21.39 -13.91
N ASN A 42 -3.80 -20.73 -12.95
CA ASN A 42 -3.83 -19.27 -12.83
C ASN A 42 -2.75 -18.69 -11.92
N ILE A 43 -1.84 -19.53 -11.41
CA ILE A 43 -0.75 -19.11 -10.52
C ILE A 43 0.59 -19.37 -11.21
N ILE A 44 1.38 -18.31 -11.34
CA ILE A 44 2.81 -18.42 -11.69
C ILE A 44 3.59 -18.39 -10.39
N LYS A 45 4.20 -19.52 -10.03
CA LYS A 45 5.07 -19.62 -8.87
C LYS A 45 6.41 -18.92 -9.16
N VAL A 46 6.76 -17.92 -8.37
CA VAL A 46 8.00 -17.14 -8.47
C VAL A 46 8.95 -17.57 -7.36
N ASN A 47 10.17 -17.95 -7.71
CA ASN A 47 11.25 -18.22 -6.77
C ASN A 47 12.59 -17.73 -7.36
N GLN A 48 13.67 -17.79 -6.57
CA GLN A 48 14.99 -17.33 -7.01
C GLN A 48 15.46 -17.96 -8.33
N GLY A 49 15.09 -19.22 -8.58
CA GLY A 49 15.53 -19.97 -9.76
C GLY A 49 14.83 -19.56 -11.07
N ASN A 50 13.66 -18.92 -10.99
CA ASN A 50 12.86 -18.59 -12.16
C ASN A 50 12.44 -17.10 -12.26
N VAL A 51 12.87 -16.26 -11.31
CA VAL A 51 12.49 -14.83 -11.26
C VAL A 51 12.77 -14.10 -12.58
N ALA A 52 13.90 -14.38 -13.23
CA ALA A 52 14.30 -13.73 -14.47
C ALA A 52 13.33 -14.01 -15.65
N THR A 53 12.64 -15.14 -15.65
CA THR A 53 11.67 -15.51 -16.69
C THR A 53 10.22 -15.28 -16.28
N THR A 54 9.96 -15.09 -14.98
CA THR A 54 8.64 -14.78 -14.46
C THR A 54 8.49 -13.28 -14.29
N LEU A 55 8.92 -12.71 -13.16
CA LEU A 55 8.80 -11.27 -12.88
C LEU A 55 9.74 -10.40 -13.73
N GLY A 56 10.91 -10.91 -14.12
CA GLY A 56 11.82 -10.26 -15.07
C GLY A 56 11.47 -10.52 -16.54
N GLY A 57 10.45 -11.33 -16.79
CA GLY A 57 9.96 -11.69 -18.12
C GLY A 57 8.78 -10.84 -18.57
N ILE A 58 8.04 -11.37 -19.55
CA ILE A 58 6.77 -10.76 -19.97
C ILE A 58 5.69 -11.16 -18.97
N ILE A 59 5.02 -10.15 -18.39
CA ILE A 59 3.93 -10.37 -17.44
C ILE A 59 2.64 -10.77 -18.18
N ASP A 60 2.04 -11.88 -17.78
CA ASP A 60 0.67 -12.27 -18.12
C ASP A 60 -0.29 -11.78 -17.04
N SER A 61 -0.99 -10.67 -17.33
CA SER A 61 -1.93 -10.05 -16.39
C SER A 61 -3.17 -10.90 -16.08
N SER A 62 -3.37 -12.04 -16.75
CA SER A 62 -4.42 -13.01 -16.41
C SER A 62 -4.04 -13.94 -15.25
N LYS A 63 -2.79 -13.87 -14.76
CA LYS A 63 -2.22 -14.75 -13.74
C LYS A 63 -1.92 -14.00 -12.45
N GLU A 64 -1.93 -14.75 -11.34
CA GLU A 64 -1.39 -14.31 -10.06
C GLU A 64 0.07 -14.78 -9.94
N TYR A 65 0.98 -13.87 -9.60
CA TYR A 65 2.38 -14.17 -9.38
C TYR A 65 2.62 -14.45 -7.90
N PHE A 66 2.81 -15.72 -7.56
CA PHE A 66 2.95 -16.18 -6.18
C PHE A 66 4.42 -16.28 -5.77
N ILE A 67 4.85 -15.41 -4.88
CA ILE A 67 6.23 -15.30 -4.37
C ILE A 67 6.49 -16.41 -3.35
N ASP A 68 7.22 -17.44 -3.77
CA ASP A 68 7.61 -18.59 -2.96
C ASP A 68 8.96 -18.36 -2.25
N GLY A 69 8.88 -17.74 -1.08
CA GLY A 69 10.02 -17.43 -0.23
C GLY A 69 10.66 -16.08 -0.55
N LEU A 70 11.95 -15.96 -0.24
CA LEU A 70 12.72 -14.74 -0.48
C LEU A 70 13.34 -14.78 -1.88
N VAL A 71 13.09 -13.73 -2.67
CA VAL A 71 13.63 -13.55 -4.01
C VAL A 71 14.48 -12.29 -4.04
N ASP A 72 15.78 -12.47 -4.25
CA ASP A 72 16.69 -11.38 -4.59
C ASP A 72 16.55 -11.07 -6.08
N MET A 73 16.06 -9.88 -6.36
CA MET A 73 15.86 -9.37 -7.70
C MET A 73 17.20 -8.98 -8.34
N GLY A 74 18.24 -8.67 -7.54
CA GLY A 74 19.46 -8.05 -8.05
C GLY A 74 19.12 -6.83 -8.90
N THR A 75 19.56 -6.85 -10.18
CA THR A 75 19.23 -5.80 -11.16
C THR A 75 17.97 -6.09 -11.98
N THR A 76 17.25 -7.18 -11.71
CA THR A 76 16.03 -7.59 -12.44
C THR A 76 14.89 -6.66 -12.07
N GLN A 77 14.34 -5.94 -13.05
CA GLN A 77 13.20 -5.06 -12.85
C GLN A 77 11.90 -5.76 -13.27
N ILE A 78 10.78 -5.33 -12.69
CA ILE A 78 9.44 -5.78 -13.03
C ILE A 78 8.81 -4.73 -13.92
N THR A 79 8.75 -5.02 -15.23
CA THR A 79 8.07 -4.16 -16.20
C THR A 79 6.57 -4.46 -16.17
N VAL A 80 5.80 -3.55 -15.58
CA VAL A 80 4.36 -3.74 -15.40
C VAL A 80 3.62 -3.33 -16.69
N PRO A 81 2.85 -4.24 -17.31
CA PRO A 81 2.16 -3.95 -18.57
C PRO A 81 0.93 -3.05 -18.33
N PRO A 82 0.37 -2.42 -19.39
CA PRO A 82 -0.88 -1.65 -19.32
C PRO A 82 -2.09 -2.41 -18.76
N THR A 83 -2.03 -3.75 -18.80
CA THR A 83 -3.06 -4.64 -18.27
C THR A 83 -2.85 -5.00 -16.79
N GLY A 84 -1.73 -4.60 -16.19
CA GLY A 84 -1.46 -4.70 -14.76
C GLY A 84 -0.76 -5.98 -14.32
N ILE A 85 -0.62 -6.15 -13.00
CA ILE A 85 -0.02 -7.30 -12.34
C ILE A 85 -0.71 -7.57 -10.99
N THR A 86 -0.82 -8.85 -10.62
CA THR A 86 -1.28 -9.28 -9.30
C THR A 86 -0.22 -10.15 -8.63
N LEU A 87 0.19 -9.78 -7.42
CA LEU A 87 1.23 -10.43 -6.63
C LEU A 87 0.66 -10.96 -5.32
N ARG A 88 1.08 -12.15 -4.92
CA ARG A 88 0.74 -12.76 -3.64
C ARG A 88 1.97 -13.42 -3.01
N GLY A 89 2.07 -13.40 -1.68
CA GLY A 89 2.97 -14.28 -0.93
C GLY A 89 2.25 -15.12 0.11
N TYR A 90 3.02 -15.82 0.94
CA TYR A 90 2.52 -16.54 2.11
C TYR A 90 2.19 -15.58 3.27
N SER A 91 3.11 -14.68 3.55
CA SER A 91 3.03 -13.58 4.51
C SER A 91 4.25 -12.67 4.30
N PHE A 92 4.22 -11.47 4.88
CA PHE A 92 5.38 -10.58 4.92
C PHE A 92 6.57 -11.11 5.75
N ASP A 93 6.43 -12.26 6.43
CA ASP A 93 7.54 -12.90 7.15
C ASP A 93 8.27 -13.96 6.31
N ILE A 94 7.62 -14.46 5.25
CA ILE A 94 8.09 -15.61 4.46
C ILE A 94 8.40 -15.20 3.03
N SER A 95 7.52 -14.41 2.41
CA SER A 95 7.62 -14.01 1.02
C SER A 95 8.18 -12.60 0.90
N GLY A 96 9.21 -12.42 0.08
CA GLY A 96 9.85 -11.11 -0.07
C GLY A 96 10.49 -10.90 -1.43
N LEU A 97 10.41 -9.67 -1.93
CA LEU A 97 11.20 -9.19 -3.07
C LEU A 97 12.25 -8.21 -2.55
N ILE A 98 13.52 -8.51 -2.77
CA ILE A 98 14.60 -7.67 -2.27
C ILE A 98 15.57 -7.26 -3.37
N SER A 99 16.23 -6.12 -3.20
CA SER A 99 17.42 -5.75 -3.96
C SER A 99 18.31 -4.84 -3.13
N SER A 100 19.62 -5.03 -3.28
CA SER A 100 20.67 -4.18 -2.68
C SER A 100 21.47 -3.42 -3.73
N GLU A 101 21.08 -3.50 -5.00
CA GLU A 101 21.76 -2.83 -6.10
C GLU A 101 21.53 -1.32 -6.05
N ASP A 102 22.59 -0.53 -6.28
CA ASP A 102 22.53 0.92 -6.39
C ASP A 102 21.85 1.35 -7.70
N ASN A 103 21.16 2.50 -7.68
CA ASN A 103 20.44 3.06 -8.84
C ASN A 103 19.39 2.10 -9.43
N TYR A 104 18.80 1.26 -8.59
CA TYR A 104 17.83 0.25 -8.97
C TYR A 104 16.39 0.76 -8.82
N THR A 105 15.49 0.29 -9.69
CA THR A 105 14.06 0.47 -9.53
C THR A 105 13.34 -0.85 -9.71
N MET A 106 12.56 -1.28 -8.72
CA MET A 106 11.93 -2.60 -8.74
C MET A 106 10.77 -2.70 -9.73
N PHE A 107 9.84 -1.76 -9.68
CA PHE A 107 8.67 -1.71 -10.55
C PHE A 107 8.78 -0.52 -11.49
N ILE A 108 8.73 -0.81 -12.79
CA ILE A 108 8.77 0.21 -13.84
C ILE A 108 7.60 0.04 -14.80
N SER A 109 7.13 1.15 -15.37
CA SER A 109 6.37 1.09 -16.62
C SER A 109 7.31 0.88 -17.80
N GLU A 110 6.84 0.23 -18.87
CA GLU A 110 7.62 0.06 -20.11
C GLU A 110 8.09 1.41 -20.68
N SER A 111 7.21 2.41 -20.63
CA SER A 111 7.52 3.81 -20.85
C SER A 111 6.42 4.70 -20.27
N ILE A 112 6.70 5.99 -20.12
CA ILE A 112 5.72 7.01 -19.70
C ILE A 112 4.47 6.99 -20.59
N ALA A 113 4.64 6.81 -21.91
CA ALA A 113 3.53 6.87 -22.87
C ALA A 113 2.66 5.60 -22.88
N ILE A 114 3.20 4.46 -22.45
CA ILE A 114 2.51 3.18 -22.40
C ILE A 114 1.85 2.99 -21.03
N GLY A 115 2.57 3.38 -19.97
CA GLY A 115 2.15 3.22 -18.59
C GLY A 115 1.96 1.77 -18.17
N SER A 116 1.19 1.59 -17.11
CA SER A 116 0.95 0.36 -16.38
C SER A 116 -0.52 0.29 -15.96
N GLY A 117 -1.04 -0.93 -15.88
CA GLY A 117 -2.39 -1.20 -15.40
C GLY A 117 -2.44 -1.26 -13.88
N ASN A 118 -3.44 -1.98 -13.36
CA ASN A 118 -3.56 -2.20 -11.91
C ASN A 118 -2.31 -2.87 -11.35
N ILE A 119 -1.85 -2.43 -10.18
CA ILE A 119 -0.78 -3.10 -9.44
C ILE A 119 -1.36 -3.52 -8.10
N LEU A 120 -1.51 -4.83 -7.95
CA LEU A 120 -2.17 -5.43 -6.80
C LEU A 120 -1.18 -6.34 -6.05
N GLY A 121 -1.09 -6.19 -4.74
CA GLY A 121 -0.16 -6.95 -3.90
C GLY A 121 -0.76 -7.41 -2.58
N VAL A 122 -0.49 -8.65 -2.17
CA VAL A 122 -0.91 -9.15 -0.85
C VAL A 122 0.09 -10.12 -0.22
N ASP A 123 0.32 -9.99 1.09
CA ASP A 123 1.04 -10.97 1.93
C ASP A 123 2.52 -11.20 1.57
N TYR A 124 3.31 -10.14 1.40
CA TYR A 124 4.77 -10.23 1.22
C TYR A 124 5.47 -8.95 1.71
N TYR A 125 6.79 -8.90 1.69
CA TYR A 125 7.53 -7.67 1.94
C TYR A 125 8.40 -7.25 0.74
N ILE A 126 8.74 -5.97 0.71
CA ILE A 126 9.65 -5.38 -0.27
C ILE A 126 10.80 -4.74 0.50
N SER A 127 12.03 -4.95 0.05
CA SER A 127 13.21 -4.28 0.59
C SER A 127 14.14 -3.81 -0.55
N VAL A 128 14.28 -2.50 -0.71
CA VAL A 128 15.16 -1.89 -1.71
C VAL A 128 16.16 -0.99 -0.99
N THR A 129 17.37 -1.50 -0.77
CA THR A 129 18.35 -0.90 0.16
C THR A 129 19.50 -0.17 -0.54
N GLY A 130 19.66 -0.35 -1.86
CA GLY A 130 20.76 0.25 -2.62
C GLY A 130 20.68 1.77 -2.67
N ALA A 131 21.84 2.43 -2.77
CA ALA A 131 21.93 3.87 -2.84
C ALA A 131 21.25 4.39 -4.12
N SER A 132 20.49 5.47 -4.00
CA SER A 132 19.71 6.04 -5.11
C SER A 132 18.72 5.06 -5.75
N SER A 133 18.32 4.01 -5.02
CA SER A 133 17.32 3.04 -5.47
C SER A 133 15.93 3.38 -4.94
N LYS A 134 14.91 2.87 -5.63
CA LYS A 134 13.49 3.05 -5.27
C LYS A 134 12.64 1.84 -5.62
N VAL A 135 11.47 1.74 -4.99
CA VAL A 135 10.55 0.64 -5.29
C VAL A 135 9.79 0.88 -6.60
N TYR A 136 9.25 2.09 -6.80
CA TYR A 136 8.32 2.40 -7.90
C TYR A 136 8.83 3.54 -8.79
N GLU A 137 8.67 3.35 -10.11
CA GLU A 137 8.64 4.40 -11.13
C GLU A 137 7.55 4.02 -12.15
N ILE A 138 6.29 4.29 -11.78
CA ILE A 138 5.12 3.76 -12.49
C ILE A 138 4.16 4.86 -12.92
N TYR A 139 3.64 4.73 -14.14
CA TYR A 139 2.72 5.66 -14.76
C TYR A 139 1.43 4.91 -15.08
N ASP A 140 0.26 5.43 -14.72
CA ASP A 140 -1.00 4.80 -15.11
C ASP A 140 -1.20 4.88 -16.63
N ALA A 141 -1.61 3.76 -17.26
CA ALA A 141 -1.83 3.71 -18.70
C ALA A 141 -3.06 4.50 -19.19
N THR A 142 -3.99 4.83 -18.31
CA THR A 142 -5.34 5.34 -18.67
C THR A 142 -5.90 6.43 -17.76
N GLY A 143 -5.30 6.67 -16.59
CA GLY A 143 -5.88 7.47 -15.50
C GLY A 143 -6.97 6.75 -14.68
N PHE A 144 -7.17 5.44 -14.90
CA PHE A 144 -8.29 4.68 -14.36
C PHE A 144 -7.90 3.38 -13.65
N ASN A 145 -6.62 3.08 -13.46
CA ASN A 145 -6.18 1.89 -12.73
C ASN A 145 -5.96 2.18 -11.24
N ALA A 146 -5.75 1.12 -10.48
CA ALA A 146 -5.56 1.16 -9.04
C ALA A 146 -4.18 0.63 -8.63
N PHE A 147 -3.63 1.25 -7.58
CA PHE A 147 -2.46 0.78 -6.87
C PHE A 147 -2.91 0.27 -5.49
N GLU A 148 -2.93 -1.04 -5.27
CA GLU A 148 -3.54 -1.61 -4.05
C GLU A 148 -2.69 -2.69 -3.40
N PHE A 149 -2.37 -2.48 -2.12
CA PHE A 149 -1.48 -3.33 -1.35
C PHE A 149 -2.13 -3.67 0.00
N THR A 150 -2.26 -4.96 0.28
CA THR A 150 -2.82 -5.47 1.54
C THR A 150 -1.80 -6.31 2.27
N ARG A 151 -1.48 -5.99 3.53
CA ARG A 151 -0.48 -6.72 4.33
C ARG A 151 0.85 -6.86 3.60
N VAL A 152 1.33 -5.74 3.06
CA VAL A 152 2.66 -5.63 2.45
C VAL A 152 3.53 -4.71 3.29
N ASN A 153 4.72 -5.17 3.65
CA ASN A 153 5.68 -4.39 4.41
C ASN A 153 6.81 -3.88 3.52
N TYR A 154 7.14 -2.60 3.65
CA TYR A 154 8.35 -2.00 3.11
C TYR A 154 9.41 -1.95 4.20
N ILE A 155 10.51 -2.66 4.00
CA ILE A 155 11.56 -2.87 5.00
C ILE A 155 12.87 -2.27 4.50
N ASP A 156 13.41 -1.32 5.26
CA ASP A 156 14.69 -0.66 4.99
C ASP A 156 14.80 -0.04 3.59
N CYS A 157 13.66 0.32 2.99
CA CYS A 157 13.65 0.92 1.66
C CYS A 157 14.29 2.32 1.69
N THR A 158 15.20 2.60 0.76
CA THR A 158 15.79 3.93 0.57
C THR A 158 14.80 4.95 0.01
N SER A 159 13.80 4.47 -0.74
CA SER A 159 12.68 5.25 -1.27
C SER A 159 11.60 4.30 -1.77
N LEU A 160 10.32 4.65 -1.62
CA LEU A 160 9.26 3.97 -2.37
C LEU A 160 9.15 4.50 -3.79
N GLY A 161 9.64 5.71 -4.07
CA GLY A 161 9.70 6.26 -5.41
C GLY A 161 8.44 7.01 -5.82
N ASP A 162 8.09 6.93 -7.09
CA ASP A 162 7.13 7.83 -7.72
C ASP A 162 6.00 7.06 -8.42
N ILE A 163 4.77 7.52 -8.20
CA ILE A 163 3.56 6.98 -8.84
C ILE A 163 2.84 8.14 -9.54
N TYR A 164 2.50 7.96 -10.82
CA TYR A 164 1.91 9.00 -11.66
C TYR A 164 0.50 8.62 -12.14
N ASP A 165 -0.45 9.54 -11.96
CA ASP A 165 -1.78 9.54 -12.60
C ASP A 165 -2.66 8.31 -12.33
N TYR A 166 -2.32 7.49 -11.33
CA TYR A 166 -3.21 6.42 -10.88
C TYR A 166 -4.51 7.00 -10.34
N ARG A 167 -5.63 6.34 -10.67
CA ARG A 167 -6.95 6.78 -10.20
C ARG A 167 -7.03 6.74 -8.69
N GLN A 168 -6.60 5.63 -8.10
CA GLN A 168 -6.75 5.39 -6.67
C GLN A 168 -5.58 4.60 -6.09
N GLY A 169 -5.35 4.85 -4.79
CA GLY A 169 -4.41 4.09 -3.97
C GLY A 169 -5.11 3.46 -2.77
N LEU A 170 -4.78 2.22 -2.46
CA LEU A 170 -5.21 1.54 -1.25
C LEU A 170 -4.04 0.82 -0.60
N GLU A 171 -3.75 1.17 0.64
CA GLU A 171 -2.86 0.45 1.53
C GLU A 171 -3.67 -0.04 2.73
N ASN A 172 -3.74 -1.35 2.93
CA ASN A 172 -4.51 -1.95 4.02
C ASN A 172 -3.65 -2.91 4.84
N GLY A 173 -3.36 -2.55 6.09
CA GLY A 173 -2.48 -3.35 6.94
C GLY A 173 -1.04 -3.36 6.46
N THR A 174 -0.59 -2.31 5.77
CA THR A 174 0.80 -2.20 5.30
C THR A 174 1.73 -1.74 6.42
N GLY A 175 3.02 -1.99 6.23
CA GLY A 175 4.07 -1.59 7.15
C GLY A 175 5.15 -0.78 6.46
N ARG A 176 5.69 0.22 7.13
CA ARG A 176 6.96 0.87 6.77
C ARG A 176 7.88 0.77 7.98
N PHE A 177 8.97 0.03 7.83
CA PHE A 177 9.91 -0.27 8.91
C PHE A 177 11.34 0.02 8.46
N GLY A 178 12.04 0.90 9.16
CA GLY A 178 13.41 1.23 8.78
C GLY A 178 13.51 2.15 7.56
N GLY A 179 14.74 2.51 7.21
CA GLY A 179 15.07 3.26 5.99
C GLY A 179 14.44 4.66 5.88
N SER A 180 14.12 5.01 4.63
CA SER A 180 13.51 6.27 4.19
C SER A 180 12.38 6.02 3.17
N PRO A 181 11.32 5.26 3.52
CA PRO A 181 10.30 4.77 2.59
C PRO A 181 9.27 5.85 2.21
N SER A 182 9.76 6.96 1.64
CA SER A 182 8.96 8.05 1.11
C SER A 182 8.35 7.68 -0.24
N LEU A 183 7.06 7.98 -0.41
CA LEU A 183 6.30 7.78 -1.64
C LEU A 183 5.84 9.12 -2.20
N THR A 184 6.20 9.43 -3.45
CA THR A 184 5.76 10.63 -4.17
C THR A 184 4.50 10.31 -4.99
N LEU A 185 3.45 11.08 -4.78
CA LEU A 185 2.20 11.01 -5.53
C LEU A 185 2.16 12.13 -6.56
N ASN A 186 2.14 11.78 -7.84
CA ASN A 186 2.09 12.73 -8.94
C ASN A 186 0.71 12.73 -9.61
N GLY A 187 0.36 13.83 -10.28
CA GLY A 187 -0.82 13.91 -11.12
C GLY A 187 -2.15 13.94 -10.37
N VAL A 188 -3.25 13.66 -11.10
CA VAL A 188 -4.61 13.82 -10.59
C VAL A 188 -5.20 12.48 -10.10
N TRP A 189 -5.50 12.40 -8.81
CA TRP A 189 -6.06 11.22 -8.15
C TRP A 189 -7.59 11.36 -8.01
N LEU A 190 -8.33 10.80 -8.96
CA LEU A 190 -9.80 10.90 -9.01
C LEU A 190 -10.53 10.03 -7.98
N GLY A 191 -9.97 8.86 -7.67
CA GLY A 191 -10.54 7.87 -6.77
C GLY A 191 -10.10 8.03 -5.31
N GLY A 192 -8.99 8.74 -5.09
CA GLY A 192 -8.49 9.04 -3.74
C GLY A 192 -7.36 8.09 -3.33
N TYR A 193 -6.87 8.27 -2.12
CA TYR A 193 -5.86 7.40 -1.52
C TYR A 193 -6.31 7.02 -0.12
N ARG A 194 -6.21 5.74 0.25
CA ARG A 194 -6.47 5.31 1.63
C ARG A 194 -5.33 4.46 2.13
N ILE A 195 -4.74 4.86 3.26
CA ILE A 195 -3.83 4.02 4.04
C ILE A 195 -4.45 3.73 5.40
N THR A 196 -4.80 2.48 5.64
CA THR A 196 -5.62 2.09 6.80
C THR A 196 -5.04 0.88 7.51
N THR A 197 -5.21 0.81 8.84
CA THR A 197 -4.66 -0.23 9.72
C THR A 197 -3.15 -0.44 9.59
N SER A 198 -2.43 0.59 9.15
CA SER A 198 -1.03 0.52 8.76
C SER A 198 -0.10 1.07 9.83
N ILE A 199 1.15 0.60 9.84
CA ILE A 199 2.14 0.91 10.88
C ILE A 199 3.40 1.50 10.25
N ILE A 200 3.91 2.59 10.81
CA ILE A 200 5.16 3.24 10.36
C ILE A 200 6.07 3.43 11.57
N ARG A 201 7.25 2.80 11.59
CA ARG A 201 8.15 2.80 12.77
C ARG A 201 9.62 2.70 12.37
N ASN A 202 10.51 3.10 13.28
CA ASN A 202 11.97 2.96 13.16
C ASN A 202 12.54 3.65 11.92
N MET A 203 11.98 4.80 11.54
CA MET A 203 12.51 5.58 10.41
C MET A 203 13.91 6.10 10.73
N SER A 204 14.75 6.29 9.71
CA SER A 204 16.07 6.88 9.92
C SER A 204 15.96 8.31 10.47
N ASP A 205 16.73 8.61 11.52
CA ASP A 205 16.77 9.94 12.14
C ASP A 205 17.33 11.02 11.21
N THR A 206 17.99 10.63 10.11
CA THR A 206 18.52 11.55 9.10
C THR A 206 17.53 11.85 7.98
N THR A 207 16.37 11.20 7.96
CA THR A 207 15.39 11.36 6.88
C THR A 207 14.58 12.63 7.08
N THR A 208 14.68 13.56 6.13
CA THR A 208 13.92 14.81 6.10
C THR A 208 12.74 14.76 5.14
N ASP A 209 12.71 13.77 4.25
CA ASP A 209 11.66 13.60 3.26
C ASP A 209 10.38 13.06 3.92
N ALA A 210 9.24 13.63 3.56
CA ALA A 210 7.96 13.19 4.09
C ALA A 210 7.64 11.72 3.70
N ILE A 211 6.86 11.01 4.51
CA ILE A 211 6.40 9.65 4.16
C ILE A 211 5.56 9.67 2.88
N PHE A 212 4.67 10.65 2.75
CA PHE A 212 3.91 10.92 1.53
C PHE A 212 4.25 12.29 0.99
N LYS A 213 4.71 12.35 -0.25
CA LYS A 213 5.17 13.57 -0.90
C LYS A 213 4.21 14.01 -1.98
N GLU A 214 3.90 15.30 -2.06
CA GLU A 214 3.33 15.87 -3.27
C GLU A 214 4.38 15.81 -4.40
N GLY A 215 3.93 15.34 -5.55
CA GLY A 215 4.70 15.29 -6.77
C GLY A 215 4.31 16.37 -7.76
N THR A 216 4.83 16.21 -8.98
CA THR A 216 4.48 17.08 -10.10
C THR A 216 2.98 16.99 -10.38
N LEU A 217 2.31 18.16 -10.41
CA LEU A 217 0.87 18.29 -10.67
C LEU A 217 -0.02 17.49 -9.71
N PHE A 218 0.45 17.22 -8.50
CA PHE A 218 -0.34 16.48 -7.52
C PHE A 218 -1.65 17.20 -7.18
N GLN A 219 -2.76 16.50 -7.40
CA GLN A 219 -4.10 16.93 -7.01
C GLN A 219 -4.93 15.71 -6.57
N MET A 220 -5.56 15.82 -5.41
CA MET A 220 -6.41 14.79 -4.83
C MET A 220 -7.88 15.21 -4.97
N ASN A 221 -8.60 14.61 -5.93
CA ASN A 221 -10.01 14.94 -6.26
C ASN A 221 -11.03 14.07 -5.50
N SER A 222 -10.54 13.22 -4.60
CA SER A 222 -11.31 12.42 -3.67
C SER A 222 -10.56 12.42 -2.33
N ARG A 223 -10.90 11.52 -1.40
CA ARG A 223 -10.28 11.55 -0.07
C ARG A 223 -8.86 11.00 -0.10
N PHE A 224 -7.93 11.69 0.56
CA PHE A 224 -6.75 11.06 1.15
C PHE A 224 -7.13 10.71 2.60
N LEU A 225 -7.26 9.43 2.93
CA LEU A 225 -7.67 8.97 4.26
C LEU A 225 -6.56 8.17 4.94
N THR A 226 -6.29 8.51 6.20
CA THR A 226 -5.39 7.73 7.05
C THR A 226 -5.89 7.55 8.49
N ASP A 227 -5.62 6.37 9.07
CA ASP A 227 -5.79 6.03 10.49
C ASP A 227 -4.51 5.41 11.09
N VAL A 228 -3.35 5.76 10.53
CA VAL A 228 -2.06 5.11 10.81
C VAL A 228 -1.64 5.19 12.28
N ASN A 229 -0.87 4.18 12.69
CA ASN A 229 -0.06 4.23 13.90
C ASN A 229 1.40 4.48 13.51
N VAL A 230 1.87 5.70 13.74
CA VAL A 230 3.17 6.17 13.27
C VAL A 230 4.05 6.71 14.39
N ASP A 231 5.33 6.34 14.32
CA ASP A 231 6.42 6.96 15.05
C ASP A 231 7.44 7.48 14.04
N LEU A 232 7.47 8.80 13.85
CA LEU A 232 8.34 9.48 12.90
C LEU A 232 9.75 9.62 13.47
N GLY A 233 10.75 9.64 12.57
CA GLY A 233 12.12 10.04 12.90
C GLY A 233 12.19 11.53 13.26
N ASP A 234 13.31 12.00 13.80
CA ASP A 234 13.43 13.35 14.37
C ASP A 234 13.05 14.51 13.42
N LEU A 235 13.34 14.38 12.12
CA LEU A 235 13.12 15.45 11.14
C LEU A 235 12.06 15.11 10.09
N GLN A 236 11.48 13.91 10.14
CA GLN A 236 10.64 13.41 9.06
C GLN A 236 9.19 13.89 9.18
N PRO A 237 8.61 14.54 8.17
CA PRO A 237 7.17 14.78 8.11
C PRO A 237 6.40 13.51 7.76
N PHE A 238 5.11 13.48 8.08
CA PHE A 238 4.21 12.46 7.55
C PHE A 238 3.81 12.77 6.11
N CYS A 239 3.38 14.00 5.84
CA CYS A 239 3.21 14.49 4.48
C CYS A 239 3.59 15.97 4.32
N ASP A 240 3.90 16.36 3.08
CA ASP A 240 4.20 17.74 2.69
C ASP A 240 3.14 18.35 1.76
N PHE A 241 1.95 17.73 1.69
CA PHE A 241 0.83 18.25 0.92
C PHE A 241 0.43 19.66 1.37
N GLN A 242 -0.16 20.43 0.46
CA GLN A 242 -0.58 21.82 0.61
C GLN A 242 -2.05 22.01 0.17
N ASP A 243 -2.63 23.15 0.54
CA ASP A 243 -4.03 23.48 0.28
C ASP A 243 -4.46 23.28 -1.19
N ILE A 244 -3.60 23.71 -2.13
CA ILE A 244 -3.90 23.66 -3.56
C ILE A 244 -4.01 22.22 -4.09
N ASN A 245 -3.47 21.22 -3.38
CA ASN A 245 -3.63 19.82 -3.78
C ASN A 245 -5.07 19.32 -3.56
N PHE A 246 -5.87 19.98 -2.73
CA PHE A 246 -7.21 19.54 -2.33
C PHE A 246 -8.27 20.56 -2.73
N PRO A 247 -8.82 20.49 -3.95
CA PRO A 247 -9.75 21.50 -4.47
C PRO A 247 -11.15 21.44 -3.83
N ILE A 248 -11.43 20.42 -3.02
CA ILE A 248 -12.69 20.25 -2.30
C ILE A 248 -12.39 20.21 -0.80
N PRO A 249 -13.19 20.87 0.05
CA PRO A 249 -13.04 20.80 1.50
C PRO A 249 -13.05 19.37 2.05
N SER A 250 -12.39 19.18 3.20
CA SER A 250 -12.46 17.93 4.00
C SER A 250 -11.96 16.65 3.29
N LEU A 251 -11.13 16.79 2.25
CA LEU A 251 -10.57 15.65 1.52
C LEU A 251 -9.32 15.04 2.18
N LEU A 252 -8.56 15.79 2.98
CA LEU A 252 -7.46 15.24 3.77
C LEU A 252 -7.97 14.77 5.14
N GLN A 253 -8.22 13.47 5.27
CA GLN A 253 -8.86 12.86 6.42
C GLN A 253 -7.86 12.10 7.28
N VAL A 254 -7.68 12.54 8.53
CA VAL A 254 -6.84 11.87 9.53
C VAL A 254 -7.73 11.45 10.69
N LYS A 255 -7.97 10.14 10.81
CA LYS A 255 -9.09 9.59 11.60
C LYS A 255 -8.59 8.56 12.59
N GLY A 256 -8.69 8.83 13.89
CA GLY A 256 -8.29 7.87 14.91
C GLY A 256 -6.82 7.48 14.87
N ALA A 257 -5.98 8.31 14.25
CA ALA A 257 -4.56 8.02 14.05
C ALA A 257 -3.75 8.27 15.34
N ILE A 258 -2.61 7.60 15.44
CA ILE A 258 -1.67 7.74 16.55
C ILE A 258 -0.35 8.24 15.99
N PHE A 259 0.02 9.46 16.34
CA PHE A 259 1.23 10.12 15.91
C PHE A 259 2.21 10.31 17.08
N THR A 260 3.42 9.83 16.89
CA THR A 260 4.56 10.08 17.79
C THR A 260 5.77 10.48 16.96
N ARG A 261 6.71 11.16 17.61
CA ARG A 261 8.06 11.40 17.08
C ARG A 261 9.07 10.98 18.13
N GLY A 262 9.97 10.06 17.79
CA GLY A 262 10.89 9.46 18.76
C GLY A 262 10.17 8.88 19.99
N GLY A 263 8.97 8.34 19.81
CA GLY A 263 8.12 7.79 20.87
C GLY A 263 7.38 8.81 21.73
N LEU A 264 7.45 10.11 21.44
CA LEU A 264 6.79 11.16 22.22
C LEU A 264 5.56 11.72 21.50
N PHE A 265 4.49 11.94 22.25
CA PHE A 265 3.30 12.65 21.78
C PHE A 265 3.52 14.16 21.86
N ASN A 266 3.29 14.86 20.76
CA ASN A 266 3.29 16.32 20.73
C ASN A 266 2.24 16.84 19.74
N ALA A 267 1.04 17.16 20.24
CA ALA A 267 -0.06 17.67 19.41
C ALA A 267 0.23 19.05 18.78
N ASN A 268 1.26 19.76 19.24
CA ASN A 268 1.70 21.04 18.68
C ASN A 268 2.86 20.89 17.69
N ASP A 269 3.25 19.66 17.32
CA ASP A 269 4.29 19.44 16.32
C ASP A 269 3.77 19.76 14.92
N THR A 270 4.07 20.97 14.46
CA THR A 270 3.71 21.45 13.12
C THR A 270 4.57 20.84 12.01
N ASN A 271 5.61 20.07 12.32
CA ASN A 271 6.44 19.41 11.31
C ASN A 271 5.90 18.01 10.93
N ILE A 272 4.81 17.54 11.54
CA ILE A 272 4.14 16.30 11.10
C ILE A 272 3.43 16.52 9.77
N PHE A 273 2.71 17.64 9.64
CA PHE A 273 2.05 18.12 8.43
C PHE A 273 2.58 19.52 8.13
N THR A 274 3.65 19.62 7.33
CA THR A 274 4.47 20.85 7.26
C THR A 274 3.73 22.06 6.69
N ASN A 275 2.79 21.83 5.76
CA ASN A 275 2.09 22.88 5.01
C ASN A 275 0.58 22.93 5.29
N LEU A 276 0.09 22.12 6.24
CA LEU A 276 -1.34 22.00 6.54
C LEU A 276 -1.58 21.93 8.05
N LEU A 277 -2.58 22.67 8.49
CA LEU A 277 -3.09 22.71 9.86
C LEU A 277 -4.45 22.03 9.94
N PRO A 278 -4.85 21.51 11.12
CA PRO A 278 -6.19 20.94 11.29
C PRO A 278 -7.33 21.93 10.98
N SER A 279 -7.05 23.24 11.07
CA SER A 279 -8.00 24.32 10.79
C SER A 279 -8.19 24.62 9.30
N ASP A 280 -7.30 24.13 8.44
CA ASP A 280 -7.34 24.44 7.02
C ASP A 280 -8.51 23.72 6.34
N LEU A 281 -9.14 24.38 5.37
CA LEU A 281 -10.39 23.91 4.75
C LEU A 281 -10.31 22.49 4.15
N PRO A 282 -9.17 22.04 3.59
CA PRO A 282 -9.01 20.66 3.14
C PRO A 282 -9.04 19.60 4.24
N CYS A 283 -8.76 19.96 5.50
CA CYS A 283 -8.47 19.02 6.57
C CYS A 283 -9.73 18.56 7.32
N ASP A 284 -9.90 17.27 7.52
CA ASP A 284 -10.95 16.72 8.37
C ASP A 284 -10.35 15.70 9.34
N TRP A 285 -9.81 16.21 10.44
CA TRP A 285 -9.02 15.44 11.40
C TRP A 285 -9.84 15.18 12.67
N ASP A 286 -10.05 13.91 13.03
CA ASP A 286 -10.80 13.55 14.24
C ASP A 286 -10.19 12.40 15.04
N ASN A 287 -10.48 12.39 16.35
CA ASN A 287 -10.13 11.33 17.28
C ASN A 287 -8.64 10.93 17.32
N ASN A 288 -7.74 11.84 16.92
CA ASN A 288 -6.31 11.56 16.84
C ASN A 288 -5.61 11.70 18.20
N LEU A 289 -4.50 10.96 18.37
CA LEU A 289 -3.56 11.08 19.48
C LEU A 289 -2.22 11.59 18.97
N GLY A 290 -1.66 12.62 19.62
CA GLY A 290 -0.39 13.23 19.22
C GLY A 290 -0.46 14.18 18.03
N LEU A 291 -1.67 14.45 17.53
CA LEU A 291 -1.97 15.42 16.48
C LEU A 291 -3.22 16.22 16.89
N GLY A 292 -3.30 17.49 16.49
CA GLY A 292 -4.53 18.28 16.63
C GLY A 292 -5.70 17.68 15.85
N ASN A 293 -6.94 18.01 16.26
CA ASN A 293 -8.15 17.65 15.53
C ASN A 293 -8.77 18.92 14.92
N THR A 294 -9.48 18.76 13.82
CA THR A 294 -10.27 19.82 13.19
C THR A 294 -11.42 20.21 14.10
N PHE A 295 -11.59 21.50 14.32
CA PHE A 295 -12.78 22.06 14.96
C PHE A 295 -13.68 22.64 13.87
N VAL A 296 -14.98 22.30 13.91
CA VAL A 296 -15.96 22.84 12.95
C VAL A 296 -16.85 23.83 13.66
N GLY A 297 -16.98 25.03 13.09
CA GLY A 297 -17.83 26.10 13.59
C GLY A 297 -17.02 27.25 14.14
N GLY A 298 -17.57 27.94 15.13
CA GLY A 298 -16.94 29.08 15.79
C GLY A 298 -17.92 29.75 16.74
N THR A 299 -17.41 30.66 17.57
CA THR A 299 -18.23 31.44 18.48
C THR A 299 -18.38 32.86 17.92
N LEU A 300 -19.61 33.36 17.88
CA LEU A 300 -19.90 34.76 17.62
C LEU A 300 -20.31 35.42 18.94
N ASN A 301 -19.58 36.47 19.34
CA ASN A 301 -19.86 37.25 20.53
C ASN A 301 -20.29 38.66 20.14
N ASN A 302 -21.39 39.15 20.72
CA ASN A 302 -21.74 40.56 20.60
C ASN A 302 -20.87 41.37 21.58
N ASN A 303 -19.81 41.99 21.07
CA ASN A 303 -18.87 42.77 21.88
C ASN A 303 -19.48 44.10 22.34
N THR A 304 -20.40 44.66 21.55
CA THR A 304 -21.08 45.92 21.84
C THR A 304 -22.51 45.90 21.31
N GLU A 305 -23.48 46.01 22.21
CA GLU A 305 -24.90 46.09 21.85
C GLU A 305 -25.25 47.44 21.20
N VAL A 306 -26.05 47.39 20.13
CA VAL A 306 -26.62 48.57 19.45
C VAL A 306 -28.14 48.36 19.30
N GLU A 307 -28.92 49.44 19.32
CA GLU A 307 -30.38 49.35 19.16
C GLU A 307 -30.76 48.90 17.74
N THR A 308 -31.42 47.74 17.64
CA THR A 308 -32.01 47.26 16.38
C THR A 308 -33.40 47.83 16.18
N VAL A 309 -33.61 48.62 15.11
CA VAL A 309 -34.90 49.23 14.81
C VAL A 309 -35.71 48.37 13.82
N ILE A 310 -36.86 47.85 14.28
CA ILE A 310 -37.80 47.09 13.44
C ILE A 310 -38.90 48.02 12.93
N VAL A 311 -38.81 48.45 11.67
CA VAL A 311 -39.75 49.42 11.08
C VAL A 311 -40.99 48.78 10.44
N THR A 312 -40.91 47.51 10.03
CA THR A 312 -41.97 46.83 9.27
C THR A 312 -42.31 45.48 9.89
N GLN A 313 -43.59 45.26 10.18
CA GLN A 313 -44.07 43.98 10.70
C GLN A 313 -43.82 42.85 9.68
N GLY A 314 -43.27 41.73 10.15
CA GLY A 314 -43.06 40.53 9.34
C GLY A 314 -41.81 40.58 8.45
N VAL A 315 -40.98 41.61 8.56
CA VAL A 315 -39.68 41.71 7.86
C VAL A 315 -38.55 41.39 8.84
N ALA A 316 -37.70 40.44 8.49
CA ALA A 316 -36.48 40.16 9.24
C ALA A 316 -35.48 41.30 9.07
N VAL A 317 -34.82 41.69 10.16
CA VAL A 317 -33.71 42.64 10.17
C VAL A 317 -32.51 41.98 10.83
N ASP A 318 -31.31 42.38 10.43
CA ASP A 318 -30.09 41.95 11.12
C ASP A 318 -30.05 42.57 12.52
N LEU A 319 -29.47 41.84 13.47
CA LEU A 319 -29.27 42.36 14.82
C LEU A 319 -28.13 43.40 14.77
N GLU A 320 -28.41 44.63 15.19
CA GLU A 320 -27.41 45.69 15.28
C GLU A 320 -26.47 45.44 16.46
N GLY A 321 -25.16 45.55 16.21
CA GLY A 321 -24.13 45.30 17.21
C GLY A 321 -22.74 45.21 16.59
N VAL A 322 -21.71 45.18 17.44
CA VAL A 322 -20.34 44.88 17.02
C VAL A 322 -20.06 43.41 17.38
N PHE A 323 -20.10 42.53 16.39
CA PHE A 323 -19.86 41.11 16.60
C PHE A 323 -18.38 40.76 16.39
N GLY A 324 -17.76 40.15 17.40
CA GLY A 324 -16.46 39.51 17.29
C GLY A 324 -16.64 38.01 17.09
N SER A 325 -15.78 37.39 16.29
CA SER A 325 -15.73 35.95 16.14
C SER A 325 -14.48 35.36 16.79
N LEU A 326 -14.61 34.14 17.30
CA LEU A 326 -13.52 33.32 17.83
C LEU A 326 -13.63 31.92 17.24
N ASP A 327 -12.48 31.31 16.96
CA ASP A 327 -12.37 29.91 16.51
C ASP A 327 -13.24 29.56 15.30
N LEU A 328 -13.52 30.54 14.42
CA LEU A 328 -14.13 30.27 13.13
C LEU A 328 -13.19 29.37 12.33
N GLN A 329 -13.62 28.13 12.11
CA GLN A 329 -12.95 27.09 11.33
C GLN A 329 -14.01 26.31 10.54
N HIS A 330 -13.72 25.97 9.28
CA HIS A 330 -14.62 25.13 8.44
C HIS A 330 -16.05 25.69 8.30
N PHE A 331 -16.19 26.93 7.83
CA PHE A 331 -17.45 27.66 7.61
C PHE A 331 -17.63 28.10 6.15
#